data_AF-A7TH20-F1
#
_entry.id   AF-A7TH20-F1
#
_cell.length_a   1.000
_cell.length_b   1.000
_cell.length_c   1.000
_cell.angle_alpha   90.00
_cell.angle_beta   90.00
_cell.angle_gamma   90.00
#
_symmetry.space_group_name_H-M   'P 1'
#
loop_
_entity.id
_entity.type
_entity.pdbx_description
1 polymer ?
#
loop_
_entity_poly.entity_id
_entity_poly.type
_entity_poly.pdbx_seq_one_letter_code
_entity_poly.pdbx_strand_id
1 'polypeptide(L)'
;MYTYKEMYEVMLESENHNDSKLQWLFIDESKISKGKELENWSNNRNILCKIGMTTNKVPIRLNAWERSCKHEVINLTPENIQTLLAKQTKLMLQAKPKPTVKNSTWPISMKQMISLFTKMKLKDSKPQQQMRIQSPSPPIPPNLITYKDGGFFHDSKKGTKTLREVEANIHNILWAKYGKALTNCFGCDPNGNKHHTEWFCVPISELPNVLKTIDSICHRS
;
A
#
# COMPACT_ATOMS: atom_id res chain seq x y z
N MET A 1 9.64 -2.23 7.27
CA MET A 1 8.95 -1.55 6.16
C MET A 1 8.65 -0.15 6.63
N TYR A 2 9.00 0.89 5.88
CA TYR A 2 8.84 2.28 6.34
C TYR A 2 8.44 3.19 5.19
N THR A 3 7.95 4.38 5.53
CA THR A 3 7.61 5.46 4.59
C THR A 3 8.25 6.76 5.08
N TYR A 4 8.15 7.81 4.28
CA TYR A 4 8.50 9.15 4.70
C TYR A 4 7.49 9.69 5.70
N LYS A 5 7.98 10.32 6.78
CA LYS A 5 7.13 10.83 7.86
C LYS A 5 6.17 11.91 7.35
N GLU A 6 6.68 12.85 6.55
CA GLU A 6 5.87 13.90 5.91
C GLU A 6 4.74 13.29 5.05
N MET A 7 5.02 12.23 4.29
CA MET A 7 3.99 11.53 3.51
C MET A 7 2.91 10.92 4.41
N TYR A 8 3.32 10.30 5.51
CA TYR A 8 2.40 9.69 6.48
C TYR A 8 1.51 10.74 7.15
N GLU A 9 2.09 11.86 7.58
CA GLU A 9 1.37 12.97 8.22
C GLU A 9 0.36 13.62 7.27
N VAL A 10 0.77 13.91 6.03
CA VAL A 10 -0.12 14.44 4.99
C VAL A 10 -1.33 13.52 4.76
N MET A 11 -1.14 12.19 4.80
CA MET A 11 -2.24 11.23 4.67
C MET A 11 -3.20 11.22 5.88
N LEU A 12 -2.72 11.62 7.07
CA LEU A 12 -3.55 11.74 8.27
C LEU A 12 -4.27 13.08 8.37
N GLU A 13 -3.63 14.16 7.94
CA GLU A 13 -4.10 15.54 8.10
C GLU A 13 -5.06 16.01 7.00
N SER A 14 -4.87 15.53 5.76
CA SER A 14 -5.58 16.12 4.62
C SER A 14 -7.09 15.86 4.63
N GLU A 15 -7.86 16.90 4.96
CA GLU A 15 -9.28 17.06 4.58
C GLU A 15 -9.42 17.76 3.21
N ASN A 16 -8.41 18.55 2.80
CA ASN A 16 -8.37 19.25 1.52
C ASN A 16 -7.21 18.75 0.63
N HIS A 17 -7.59 18.13 -0.47
CA HIS A 17 -6.82 17.15 -1.25
C HIS A 17 -5.77 17.71 -2.23
N ASN A 18 -5.34 18.97 -2.14
CA ASN A 18 -4.60 19.60 -3.26
C ASN A 18 -3.25 20.26 -2.95
N ASP A 19 -2.88 20.53 -1.69
CA ASP A 19 -1.77 21.45 -1.42
C ASP A 19 -0.45 20.84 -0.93
N SER A 20 -0.43 19.59 -0.48
CA SER A 20 0.82 18.97 0.01
C SER A 20 1.44 18.05 -1.05
N LYS A 21 1.74 18.61 -2.22
CA LYS A 21 2.60 17.92 -3.19
C LYS A 21 3.99 17.80 -2.57
N LEU A 22 4.48 16.58 -2.36
CA LEU A 22 5.87 16.34 -1.97
C LEU A 22 6.77 16.73 -3.15
N GLN A 23 7.13 18.01 -3.25
CA GLN A 23 7.88 18.56 -4.39
C GLN A 23 9.29 17.97 -4.53
N TRP A 24 9.76 17.23 -3.53
CA TRP A 24 11.07 16.60 -3.50
C TRP A 24 11.03 15.10 -3.87
N LEU A 25 9.84 14.52 -4.10
CA LEU A 25 9.65 13.09 -4.38
C LEU A 25 8.92 12.86 -5.71
N PHE A 26 9.61 12.20 -6.64
CA PHE A 26 9.09 11.90 -7.97
C PHE A 26 9.06 10.39 -8.21
N ILE A 27 7.99 9.91 -8.85
CA ILE A 27 7.95 8.56 -9.41
C ILE A 27 8.39 8.66 -10.86
N ASP A 28 9.47 7.96 -11.21
CA ASP A 28 9.94 7.84 -12.58
C ASP A 28 9.21 6.69 -13.28
N GLU A 29 8.04 6.97 -13.85
CA GLU A 29 7.31 6.03 -14.72
C GLU A 29 7.88 5.97 -16.15
N SER A 30 8.74 6.91 -16.53
CA SER A 30 9.27 7.08 -17.90
C SER A 30 10.06 5.87 -18.40
N LYS A 31 10.66 5.11 -17.47
CA LYS A 31 11.42 3.89 -17.75
C LYS A 31 10.58 2.61 -17.68
N ILE A 32 9.34 2.68 -17.20
CA ILE A 32 8.43 1.54 -17.05
C ILE A 32 7.47 1.49 -18.24
N SER A 33 7.05 2.65 -18.75
CA SER A 33 6.26 2.79 -19.97
C SER A 33 6.87 3.88 -20.84
N LYS A 34 7.24 3.54 -22.09
CA LYS A 34 7.75 4.53 -23.06
C LYS A 34 6.74 5.68 -23.19
N GLY A 35 7.15 6.90 -22.86
CA GLY A 35 6.40 8.13 -23.15
C GLY A 35 5.67 8.78 -21.98
N LYS A 36 5.89 8.38 -20.72
CA LYS A 36 5.41 9.13 -19.55
C LYS A 36 6.49 10.04 -18.97
N GLU A 37 6.13 11.28 -18.62
CA GLU A 37 7.02 12.23 -17.95
C GLU A 37 7.16 11.93 -16.45
N LEU A 38 8.11 12.60 -15.78
CA LEU A 38 8.25 12.55 -14.32
C LEU A 38 6.99 13.13 -13.67
N GLU A 39 6.19 12.29 -13.03
CA GLU A 39 5.00 12.74 -12.31
C GLU A 39 5.32 13.00 -10.83
N ASN A 40 4.89 14.16 -10.35
CA ASN A 40 4.87 14.49 -8.93
C ASN A 40 3.94 13.52 -8.19
N TRP A 41 4.30 13.14 -6.96
CA TRP A 41 3.42 12.31 -6.14
C TRP A 41 2.10 13.03 -5.85
N SER A 42 0.97 12.49 -6.35
CA SER A 42 -0.36 13.08 -6.17
C SER A 42 -1.45 12.06 -5.78
N ASN A 43 -1.08 10.82 -5.45
CA ASN A 43 -2.05 9.77 -5.15
C ASN A 43 -2.29 9.60 -3.65
N ASN A 44 -3.51 9.95 -3.22
CA ASN A 44 -3.92 9.98 -1.81
C ASN A 44 -4.40 8.61 -1.30
N ARG A 45 -4.47 7.60 -2.19
CA ARG A 45 -4.89 6.23 -1.82
C ARG A 45 -3.73 5.24 -1.81
N ASN A 46 -2.62 5.62 -2.42
CA ASN A 46 -1.41 4.83 -2.43
C ASN A 46 -0.44 5.45 -1.43
N ILE A 47 0.48 4.63 -0.94
CA ILE A 47 1.61 5.06 -0.13
C ILE A 47 2.88 4.51 -0.73
N LEU A 48 3.93 5.32 -0.70
CA LEU A 48 5.25 4.84 -1.06
C LEU A 48 5.88 4.17 0.16
N CYS A 49 6.15 2.88 0.10
CA CYS A 49 6.80 2.16 1.19
C CYS A 49 8.12 1.54 0.73
N LYS A 50 9.14 1.69 1.57
CA LYS A 50 10.43 1.02 1.41
C LYS A 50 10.43 -0.28 2.19
N ILE A 51 10.84 -1.35 1.51
CA ILE A 51 10.91 -2.69 2.09
C ILE A 51 12.35 -3.17 1.90
N GLY A 52 13.00 -3.51 3.00
CA GLY A 52 14.32 -4.10 2.96
C GLY A 52 14.66 -4.83 4.25
N MET A 53 15.64 -5.72 4.17
CA MET A 53 16.13 -6.50 5.31
C MET A 53 17.40 -5.87 5.89
N THR A 54 17.68 -6.18 7.16
CA THR A 54 18.85 -5.66 7.88
C THR A 54 19.28 -6.66 8.94
N THR A 55 20.59 -6.76 9.18
CA THR A 55 21.18 -7.49 10.30
C THR A 55 21.21 -6.64 11.58
N ASN A 56 21.18 -5.32 11.44
CA ASN A 56 21.12 -4.38 12.56
C ASN A 56 19.68 -4.24 13.10
N LYS A 57 19.55 -3.76 14.34
CA LYS A 57 18.24 -3.41 14.93
C LYS A 57 17.50 -2.39 14.06
N VAL A 58 16.16 -2.51 14.01
CA VAL A 58 15.30 -1.66 13.17
C VAL A 58 15.55 -0.16 13.37
N PRO A 59 15.60 0.39 14.61
CA PRO A 59 15.82 1.83 14.80
C PRO A 59 17.18 2.31 14.25
N ILE A 60 18.23 1.49 14.36
CA ILE A 60 19.56 1.82 13.84
C ILE A 60 19.50 1.93 12.31
N ARG A 61 18.79 1.00 11.65
CA ARG A 61 18.63 1.00 10.19
C ARG A 61 17.81 2.18 9.70
N LEU A 62 16.75 2.57 10.43
CA LEU A 62 15.95 3.76 10.11
C LEU A 62 16.80 5.02 10.22
N ASN A 63 17.52 5.23 11.32
CA ASN A 63 18.38 6.40 11.50
C ASN A 63 19.49 6.50 10.44
N ALA A 64 20.07 5.37 10.04
CA ALA A 64 21.05 5.32 8.96
C ALA A 64 20.44 5.78 7.62
N TRP A 65 19.18 5.40 7.38
CA TRP A 65 18.46 5.82 6.19
C TRP A 65 18.09 7.30 6.21
N GLU A 66 17.60 7.82 7.33
CA GLU A 66 17.28 9.26 7.48
C GLU A 66 18.51 10.13 7.22
N ARG A 67 19.68 9.74 7.72
CA ARG A 67 20.94 10.44 7.46
C ARG A 67 21.32 10.42 5.97
N SER A 68 21.11 9.29 5.30
CA SER A 68 21.41 9.15 3.87
C SER A 68 20.42 9.92 2.99
N CYS A 69 19.15 9.93 3.39
CA CYS A 69 18.06 10.47 2.59
C CYS A 69 17.72 11.91 2.95
N LYS A 70 18.20 12.43 4.08
CA LYS A 70 17.92 13.76 4.63
C LYS A 70 16.44 14.06 4.88
N HIS A 71 15.62 13.01 4.95
CA HIS A 71 14.20 13.09 5.26
C HIS A 71 13.89 12.14 6.42
N GLU A 72 13.02 12.59 7.33
CA GLU A 72 12.52 11.74 8.42
C GLU A 72 11.69 10.59 7.85
N VAL A 73 11.84 9.41 8.46
CA VAL A 73 11.09 8.22 8.08
C VAL A 73 10.32 7.65 9.26
N ILE A 74 9.17 7.07 8.97
CA ILE A 74 8.32 6.41 9.96
C ILE A 74 8.15 4.95 9.61
N ASN A 75 8.28 4.10 10.63
CA ASN A 75 8.06 2.68 10.49
C ASN A 75 6.57 2.40 10.25
N LEU A 76 6.25 1.60 9.22
CA LEU A 76 4.89 1.17 8.95
C LEU A 76 4.58 -0.06 9.80
N THR A 77 4.42 0.15 11.10
CA THR A 77 3.98 -0.88 12.04
C THR A 77 2.52 -1.23 11.79
N PRO A 78 2.04 -2.39 12.29
CA PRO A 78 0.62 -2.70 12.33
C PRO A 78 -0.25 -1.54 12.82
N GLU A 79 0.13 -0.90 13.92
CA GLU A 79 -0.64 0.19 14.55
C GLU A 79 -0.71 1.43 13.64
N ASN A 80 0.41 1.81 13.03
CA ASN A 80 0.45 2.92 12.08
C ASN A 80 -0.39 2.63 10.83
N ILE A 81 -0.38 1.39 10.34
CA ILE A 81 -1.22 0.97 9.21
C ILE A 81 -2.71 1.00 9.59
N GLN A 82 -3.09 0.58 10.80
CA GLN A 82 -4.47 0.68 11.26
C GLN A 82 -4.95 2.13 11.29
N THR A 83 -4.09 3.03 11.77
CA THR A 83 -4.39 4.46 11.82
C THR A 83 -4.66 5.03 10.42
N LEU A 84 -3.83 4.68 9.44
CA LEU A 84 -4.04 5.06 8.03
C LEU A 84 -5.35 4.49 7.47
N LEU A 85 -5.63 3.21 7.69
CA LEU A 85 -6.85 2.55 7.22
C LEU A 85 -8.11 3.15 7.83
N ALA A 86 -8.09 3.44 9.14
CA ALA A 86 -9.20 4.06 9.84
C ALA A 86 -9.49 5.46 9.28
N LYS A 87 -8.45 6.28 9.05
CA LYS A 87 -8.58 7.59 8.43
C LYS A 87 -9.14 7.49 7.01
N GLN A 88 -8.60 6.58 6.19
CA GLN A 88 -9.07 6.39 4.81
C GLN A 88 -10.54 5.97 4.78
N THR A 89 -10.95 5.07 5.68
CA THR A 89 -12.35 4.64 5.81
C THR A 89 -13.26 5.80 6.22
N LYS A 90 -12.83 6.61 7.21
CA LYS A 90 -13.57 7.80 7.66
C LYS A 90 -13.78 8.80 6.52
N LEU A 91 -12.74 9.07 5.73
CA LEU A 91 -12.84 9.97 4.57
C LEU A 91 -13.81 9.42 3.50
N MET A 92 -13.79 8.12 3.23
CA MET A 92 -14.72 7.50 2.28
C MET A 92 -16.19 7.59 2.75
N LEU A 93 -16.44 7.46 4.06
CA LEU A 93 -17.79 7.58 4.63
C LEU A 93 -18.29 9.04 4.67
N GLN A 94 -17.39 10.01 4.77
CA GLN A 94 -17.72 11.44 4.82
C GLN A 94 -17.87 12.09 3.43
N ALA A 95 -17.40 11.43 2.37
CA ALA A 95 -17.62 11.86 1.00
C ALA A 95 -19.12 11.79 0.66
N LYS A 96 -19.84 12.91 0.79
CA LYS A 96 -21.23 13.03 0.35
C LYS A 96 -21.33 12.59 -1.13
N PRO A 97 -22.32 11.79 -1.52
CA PRO A 97 -22.57 11.54 -2.93
C PRO A 97 -22.81 12.90 -3.59
N LYS A 98 -21.98 13.26 -4.58
CA LYS A 98 -22.22 14.47 -5.38
C LYS A 98 -23.64 14.38 -5.92
N PRO A 99 -24.46 15.44 -5.82
CA PRO A 99 -25.74 15.46 -6.51
C PRO A 99 -25.44 15.30 -8.00
N THR A 100 -25.85 14.17 -8.57
CA THR A 100 -25.89 13.96 -10.00
C THR A 100 -26.65 15.13 -10.60
N VAL A 101 -25.94 15.93 -11.39
CA VAL A 101 -26.52 16.98 -12.21
C VAL A 101 -27.67 16.36 -12.99
N LYS A 102 -28.90 16.76 -12.66
CA LYS A 102 -30.08 16.46 -13.46
C LYS A 102 -29.81 17.12 -14.80
N ASN A 103 -29.48 16.31 -15.81
CA ASN A 103 -29.66 16.54 -17.24
C ASN A 103 -29.05 15.36 -18.02
N SER A 104 -29.64 14.19 -17.88
CA SER A 104 -29.82 13.28 -19.01
C SER A 104 -30.89 12.24 -18.64
N THR A 105 -31.80 12.06 -19.58
CA THR A 105 -33.00 11.26 -19.50
C THR A 105 -32.66 9.77 -19.41
N TRP A 106 -32.90 9.16 -18.25
CA TRP A 106 -33.01 7.71 -18.09
C TRP A 106 -34.03 7.40 -16.98
N PRO A 107 -35.27 6.96 -17.28
CA PRO A 107 -36.19 6.49 -16.27
C PRO A 107 -36.19 4.96 -16.28
N ILE A 108 -35.31 4.32 -15.49
CA ILE A 108 -35.54 2.93 -15.10
C ILE A 108 -35.36 2.84 -13.60
N SER A 109 -36.49 2.74 -12.92
CA SER A 109 -36.59 2.59 -11.47
C SER A 109 -35.85 1.33 -11.03
N MET A 110 -34.88 1.46 -10.10
CA MET A 110 -34.16 0.33 -9.51
C MET A 110 -35.09 -0.76 -8.92
N LYS A 111 -36.34 -0.41 -8.58
CA LYS A 111 -37.36 -1.37 -8.14
C LYS A 111 -37.80 -2.34 -9.25
N GLN A 112 -37.79 -1.92 -10.51
CA GLN A 112 -38.11 -2.78 -11.65
C GLN A 112 -36.95 -3.74 -11.99
N MET A 113 -35.71 -3.27 -11.86
CA MET A 113 -34.52 -4.12 -12.04
C MET A 113 -34.46 -5.23 -10.99
N ILE A 114 -34.66 -4.91 -9.70
CA ILE A 114 -34.69 -5.91 -8.62
C ILE A 114 -35.82 -6.93 -8.85
N SER A 115 -36.98 -6.48 -9.32
CA SER A 115 -38.13 -7.35 -9.67
C SER A 115 -37.79 -8.35 -10.78
N LEU A 116 -37.08 -7.92 -11.84
CA LEU A 116 -36.67 -8.78 -12.94
C LEU A 116 -35.61 -9.82 -12.50
N PHE A 117 -34.66 -9.46 -11.65
CA PHE A 117 -33.69 -10.41 -11.10
C PHE A 117 -34.31 -11.40 -10.10
N THR A 118 -35.33 -10.98 -9.35
CA THR A 118 -36.06 -11.89 -8.44
C THR A 118 -36.88 -12.93 -9.21
N LYS A 119 -37.39 -12.58 -10.40
CA LYS A 119 -38.15 -13.48 -11.28
C LYS A 119 -37.30 -14.49 -12.08
N MET A 120 -35.98 -14.33 -12.12
CA MET A 120 -35.06 -15.26 -12.80
C MET A 120 -34.41 -16.31 -11.88
N LYS A 121 -35.03 -16.63 -10.73
CA LYS A 121 -34.64 -17.82 -9.98
C LYS A 121 -35.23 -19.08 -10.62
N LEU A 122 -34.47 -19.68 -11.54
CA LEU A 122 -34.67 -21.07 -11.94
C LEU A 122 -34.35 -22.00 -10.78
N LYS A 123 -35.17 -23.05 -10.70
CA LYS A 123 -35.38 -23.98 -9.60
C LYS A 123 -34.17 -24.91 -9.39
N ASP A 124 -33.68 -24.90 -8.14
CA ASP A 124 -32.91 -25.89 -7.37
C ASP A 124 -31.90 -26.83 -8.06
N SER A 125 -30.63 -26.67 -7.67
CA SER A 125 -29.71 -27.80 -7.38
C SER A 125 -28.55 -27.38 -6.46
N LYS A 126 -28.67 -27.81 -5.18
CA LYS A 126 -27.66 -27.93 -4.09
C LYS A 126 -26.89 -26.68 -3.60
N PRO A 127 -26.69 -26.54 -2.27
CA PRO A 127 -26.09 -25.35 -1.68
C PRO A 127 -24.56 -25.45 -1.71
N GLN A 128 -23.91 -24.71 -2.60
CA GLN A 128 -22.49 -24.39 -2.46
C GLN A 128 -22.23 -22.89 -2.68
N GLN A 129 -21.66 -22.30 -1.64
CA GLN A 129 -20.96 -21.02 -1.57
C GLN A 129 -21.78 -19.77 -1.93
N GLN A 130 -22.36 -19.16 -0.88
CA GLN A 130 -22.70 -17.75 -0.87
C GLN A 130 -21.48 -16.93 -1.27
N MET A 131 -21.58 -16.26 -2.42
CA MET A 131 -20.71 -15.15 -2.78
C MET A 131 -20.84 -14.06 -1.71
N ARG A 132 -19.80 -13.95 -0.90
CA ARG A 132 -19.65 -12.94 0.13
C ARG A 132 -19.43 -11.60 -0.56
N ILE A 133 -20.40 -10.69 -0.45
CA ILE A 133 -20.17 -9.26 -0.66
C ILE A 133 -18.99 -8.89 0.23
N GLN A 134 -17.86 -8.51 -0.37
CA GLN A 134 -16.66 -8.15 0.38
C GLN A 134 -16.93 -6.81 1.10
N SER A 135 -17.22 -6.95 2.39
CA SER A 135 -17.09 -5.91 3.42
C SER A 135 -15.69 -5.26 3.37
N PRO A 136 -15.54 -4.02 3.87
CA PRO A 136 -14.26 -3.31 3.84
C PRO A 136 -13.15 -4.18 4.47
N SER A 137 -11.96 -4.08 3.88
CA SER A 137 -10.75 -4.87 4.17
C SER A 137 -10.61 -5.33 5.63
N PRO A 138 -10.15 -6.57 5.87
CA PRO A 138 -10.07 -7.11 7.22
C PRO A 138 -9.15 -6.27 8.12
N PRO A 139 -9.43 -6.21 9.44
CA PRO A 139 -8.45 -5.74 10.41
C PRO A 139 -7.15 -6.53 10.22
N ILE A 140 -6.01 -5.90 10.52
CA ILE A 140 -4.69 -6.51 10.43
C ILE A 140 -4.73 -7.91 11.05
N PRO A 141 -4.06 -8.91 10.43
CA PRO A 141 -4.01 -10.25 11.00
C PRO A 141 -3.54 -10.15 12.46
N PRO A 142 -4.33 -10.66 13.42
CA PRO A 142 -4.00 -10.52 14.83
C PRO A 142 -2.69 -11.22 15.23
N ASN A 143 -2.11 -12.05 14.35
CA ASN A 143 -0.90 -12.82 14.61
C ASN A 143 0.06 -12.76 13.42
N LEU A 144 0.97 -11.78 13.41
CA LEU A 144 2.18 -11.85 12.60
C LEU A 144 3.20 -12.69 13.38
N ILE A 145 3.63 -13.82 12.83
CA ILE A 145 4.42 -14.84 13.53
C ILE A 145 5.85 -14.35 13.78
N THR A 146 6.42 -13.67 12.79
CA THR A 146 7.82 -13.26 12.75
C THR A 146 8.03 -11.80 13.08
N TYR A 147 6.95 -11.04 13.29
CA TYR A 147 7.02 -9.62 13.59
C TYR A 147 7.32 -9.38 15.07
N LYS A 148 8.41 -8.67 15.34
CA LYS A 148 8.80 -8.20 16.69
C LYS A 148 9.58 -6.91 16.58
N ASP A 149 9.60 -6.07 17.63
CA ASP A 149 10.46 -4.87 17.70
C ASP A 149 10.44 -3.96 16.45
N GLY A 150 9.28 -3.81 15.81
CA GLY A 150 9.13 -2.96 14.61
C GLY A 150 9.58 -3.60 13.29
N GLY A 151 9.88 -4.90 13.23
CA GLY A 151 10.36 -5.56 12.01
C GLY A 151 10.03 -7.04 11.94
N PHE A 152 10.29 -7.64 10.78
CA PHE A 152 10.12 -9.07 10.54
C PHE A 152 11.46 -9.79 10.68
N PHE A 153 11.46 -10.96 11.31
CA PHE A 153 12.67 -11.70 11.61
C PHE A 153 12.66 -13.06 10.92
N HIS A 154 13.74 -13.33 10.21
CA HIS A 154 14.04 -14.65 9.65
C HIS A 154 14.96 -15.40 10.61
N ASP A 155 14.62 -16.65 10.93
CA ASP A 155 15.45 -17.51 11.79
C ASP A 155 16.50 -18.23 10.95
N SER A 156 17.70 -17.65 10.90
CA SER A 156 18.84 -18.19 10.17
C SER A 156 19.33 -19.55 10.67
N LYS A 157 18.84 -20.04 11.82
CA LYS A 157 19.18 -21.37 12.35
C LYS A 157 18.26 -22.48 11.84
N LYS A 158 17.05 -22.13 11.37
CA LYS A 158 16.06 -23.07 10.82
C LYS A 158 15.93 -22.98 9.31
N GLY A 159 16.30 -21.84 8.73
CA GLY A 159 16.21 -21.59 7.30
C GLY A 159 17.42 -22.07 6.50
N THR A 160 17.18 -22.38 5.24
CA THR A 160 18.25 -22.69 4.26
C THR A 160 18.65 -21.47 3.45
N LYS A 161 17.89 -20.38 3.55
CA LYS A 161 18.04 -19.18 2.72
C LYS A 161 18.81 -18.08 3.44
N THR A 162 19.63 -17.37 2.68
CA THR A 162 20.32 -16.17 3.14
C THR A 162 19.36 -14.97 3.20
N LEU A 163 19.67 -13.96 4.03
CA LEU A 163 18.88 -12.72 4.11
C LEU A 163 18.66 -12.06 2.73
N ARG A 164 19.68 -12.12 1.87
CA ARG A 164 19.61 -11.57 0.51
C ARG A 164 18.59 -12.30 -0.35
N GLU A 165 18.51 -13.63 -0.24
CA GLU A 165 17.53 -14.43 -0.98
C GLU A 165 16.10 -14.21 -0.48
N VAL A 166 15.93 -14.07 0.84
CA VAL A 166 14.64 -13.72 1.44
C VAL A 166 14.18 -12.34 0.96
N GLU A 167 15.06 -11.34 1.01
CA GLU A 167 14.79 -9.99 0.52
C GLU A 167 14.45 -9.97 -0.97
N ALA A 168 15.24 -10.64 -1.80
CA ALA A 168 14.99 -10.74 -3.24
C ALA A 168 13.64 -11.42 -3.54
N ASN A 169 13.28 -12.46 -2.78
CA ASN A 169 11.98 -13.12 -2.93
C ASN A 169 10.81 -12.19 -2.58
N ILE A 170 10.93 -11.44 -1.47
CA ILE A 170 9.95 -10.42 -1.09
C ILE A 170 9.80 -9.39 -2.22
N HIS A 171 10.92 -8.84 -2.71
CA HIS A 171 10.91 -7.84 -3.77
C HIS A 171 10.28 -8.37 -5.06
N ASN A 172 10.64 -9.58 -5.51
CA ASN A 172 10.09 -10.17 -6.72
C ASN A 172 8.56 -10.35 -6.66
N ILE A 173 8.04 -10.83 -5.54
CA ILE A 173 6.59 -10.99 -5.34
C ILE A 173 5.88 -9.64 -5.36
N LEU A 174 6.45 -8.64 -4.68
CA LEU A 174 5.85 -7.32 -4.60
C LEU A 174 5.97 -6.54 -5.91
N TRP A 175 7.07 -6.69 -6.66
CA TRP A 175 7.22 -6.12 -8.00
C TRP A 175 6.23 -6.73 -8.98
N ALA A 176 5.98 -8.04 -8.91
CA ALA A 176 4.96 -8.68 -9.73
C ALA A 176 3.54 -8.16 -9.44
N LYS A 177 3.26 -7.78 -8.19
CA LYS A 177 1.92 -7.34 -7.75
C LYS A 177 1.67 -5.84 -7.91
N TYR A 178 2.63 -5.00 -7.54
CA TYR A 178 2.47 -3.54 -7.49
C TYR A 178 3.32 -2.80 -8.53
N GLY A 179 4.13 -3.53 -9.30
CA GLY A 179 5.12 -2.93 -10.19
C GLY A 179 6.39 -2.53 -9.45
N LYS A 180 7.41 -2.17 -10.24
CA LYS A 180 8.67 -1.62 -9.74
C LYS A 180 8.55 -0.11 -9.72
N ALA A 181 8.54 0.53 -8.55
CA ALA A 181 8.60 1.99 -8.49
C ALA A 181 10.08 2.42 -8.53
N LEU A 182 10.47 3.15 -9.57
CA LEU A 182 11.74 3.87 -9.57
C LEU A 182 11.47 5.24 -8.96
N THR A 183 12.06 5.49 -7.80
CA THR A 183 11.83 6.75 -7.08
C THR A 183 13.08 7.60 -7.09
N ASN A 184 12.90 8.86 -7.48
CA ASN A 184 13.92 9.89 -7.42
C ASN A 184 13.70 10.71 -6.16
N CYS A 185 14.72 10.72 -5.30
CA CYS A 185 14.71 11.46 -4.04
C CYS A 185 15.84 12.50 -4.06
N PHE A 186 15.45 13.78 -4.05
CA PHE A 186 16.40 14.91 -4.05
C PHE A 186 17.34 14.92 -2.84
N GLY A 187 16.91 14.36 -1.70
CA GLY A 187 17.76 14.26 -0.51
C GLY A 187 18.91 13.25 -0.66
N CYS A 188 18.71 12.16 -1.42
CA CYS A 188 19.72 11.14 -1.70
C CYS A 188 20.66 11.53 -2.85
N ASP A 189 20.12 12.15 -3.90
CA ASP A 189 20.89 12.66 -5.02
C ASP A 189 20.25 13.94 -5.56
N PRO A 190 20.80 15.12 -5.22
CA PRO A 190 20.31 16.40 -5.70
C PRO A 190 20.32 16.53 -7.22
N ASN A 191 21.15 15.73 -7.91
CA ASN A 191 21.26 15.75 -9.36
C ASN A 191 20.25 14.81 -10.06
N GLY A 192 19.49 14.00 -9.30
CA GLY A 192 18.47 13.10 -9.85
C GLY A 192 19.00 11.92 -10.68
N ASN A 193 20.28 11.58 -10.56
CA ASN A 193 20.89 10.49 -11.34
C ASN A 193 20.69 9.12 -10.69
N LYS A 194 20.59 9.07 -9.36
CA LYS A 194 20.36 7.84 -8.60
C LYS A 194 18.88 7.59 -8.35
N HIS A 195 18.47 6.36 -8.67
CA HIS A 195 17.11 5.89 -8.50
C HIS A 195 17.08 4.84 -7.41
N HIS A 196 16.06 4.86 -6.56
CA HIS A 196 15.84 3.79 -5.60
C HIS A 196 14.89 2.73 -6.19
N THR A 197 15.27 1.47 -6.10
CA THR A 197 14.49 0.33 -6.60
C THR A 197 13.74 -0.44 -5.52
N GLU A 198 13.98 -0.08 -4.25
CA GLU A 198 13.46 -0.75 -3.06
C GLU A 198 12.15 -0.12 -2.55
N TRP A 199 11.57 0.79 -3.33
CA TRP A 199 10.30 1.43 -3.01
C TRP A 199 9.16 0.82 -3.82
N PHE A 200 7.99 0.77 -3.19
CA PHE A 200 6.79 0.18 -3.73
C PHE A 200 5.64 1.18 -3.56
N CYS A 201 4.89 1.42 -4.62
CA CYS A 201 3.67 2.23 -4.58
C CYS A 201 2.49 1.30 -4.25
N VAL A 202 2.10 1.24 -2.98
CA VAL A 202 1.14 0.26 -2.47
C VAL A 202 -0.17 0.97 -2.07
N PRO A 203 -1.34 0.50 -2.52
CA PRO A 203 -2.62 1.00 -2.00
C PRO A 203 -2.69 0.83 -0.47
N ILE A 204 -3.15 1.84 0.26
CA ILE A 204 -3.23 1.80 1.74
C ILE A 204 -4.06 0.58 2.20
N SER A 205 -5.13 0.25 1.48
CA SER A 205 -5.99 -0.93 1.72
C SER A 205 -5.25 -2.27 1.63
N GLU A 206 -4.13 -2.32 0.90
CA GLU A 206 -3.34 -3.52 0.66
C GLU A 206 -2.14 -3.67 1.63
N LEU A 207 -1.83 -2.65 2.43
CA LEU A 207 -0.73 -2.70 3.41
C LEU A 207 -0.83 -3.90 4.37
N PRO A 208 -2.01 -4.28 4.90
CA PRO A 208 -2.13 -5.50 5.72
C PRO A 208 -1.73 -6.77 4.96
N ASN A 209 -2.02 -6.85 3.67
CA ASN A 209 -1.65 -8.00 2.84
C ASN A 209 -0.15 -8.03 2.58
N VAL A 210 0.50 -6.87 2.44
CA VAL A 210 1.96 -6.78 2.35
C VAL A 210 2.61 -7.30 3.64
N LEU A 211 2.13 -6.88 4.82
CA LEU A 211 2.63 -7.40 6.10
C LEU A 211 2.50 -8.93 6.18
N LYS A 212 1.34 -9.49 5.82
CA LYS A 212 1.13 -10.96 5.77
C LYS A 212 2.10 -11.66 4.84
N THR A 213 2.34 -11.08 3.67
CA THR A 213 3.20 -11.66 2.65
C THR A 213 4.64 -11.72 3.15
N ILE A 214 5.14 -10.62 3.73
CA ILE A 214 6.47 -10.58 4.32
C ILE A 214 6.58 -11.59 5.47
N ASP A 215 5.60 -11.60 6.38
CA ASP A 215 5.57 -12.52 7.53
C ASP A 215 5.61 -13.99 7.09
N SER A 216 4.79 -14.36 6.09
CA SER A 216 4.75 -15.72 5.56
C SER A 216 6.06 -16.13 4.91
N ILE A 217 6.72 -15.22 4.19
CA ILE A 217 8.02 -15.50 3.57
C ILE A 217 9.09 -15.66 4.65
N CYS A 218 9.17 -14.74 5.61
CA CYS A 218 10.11 -14.82 6.73
C CYS A 218 9.92 -16.09 7.57
N HIS A 219 8.67 -16.54 7.75
CA HIS A 219 8.36 -17.75 8.50
C HIS A 219 8.77 -19.05 7.77
N ARG A 220 8.69 -19.06 6.43
CA ARG A 220 9.00 -20.24 5.60
C ARG A 220 10.46 -20.35 5.17
N SER A 221 11.26 -19.31 5.39
CA SER A 221 12.62 -19.18 4.84
C SER A 221 13.71 -19.70 5.77
#